data_AF-A0A840ALR7-F1
#
_entry.id   AF-A0A840ALR7-F1
#
_cell.length_a   1.000
_cell.length_b   1.000
_cell.length_c   1.000
_cell.angle_alpha   90.00
_cell.angle_beta   90.00
_cell.angle_gamma   90.00
#
_symmetry.space_group_name_H-M   'P 1'
#
loop_
_entity.id
_entity.type
_entity.pdbx_description
1 polymer ?
#
loop_
_entity_poly.entity_id
_entity_poly.type
_entity_poly.pdbx_seq_one_letter_code
_entity_poly.pdbx_strand_id
1 'polypeptide(L)'
;MKKLLAALILVPLAIIVVALSVANRHAVVLSLDPFNGEAPAVAVAVPLFVVLFAALAIGVLLGGIGVWLGQGRWRRQARALKREATTVRRENEAFKAARTSPATALAVSRRDAA
;
A
#
# COMPACT_ATOMS: atom_id res chain seq x y z
N MET A 1 5.37 3.02 15.72
CA MET A 1 4.96 4.45 15.71
C MET A 1 3.73 4.72 14.82
N LYS A 2 3.72 4.31 13.54
CA LYS A 2 2.59 4.57 12.62
C LYS A 2 1.21 4.07 13.12
N LYS A 3 1.16 2.90 13.77
CA LYS A 3 -0.08 2.32 14.32
C LYS A 3 -0.66 3.11 15.50
N LEU A 4 0.20 3.72 16.33
CA LEU A 4 -0.24 4.54 17.47
C LEU A 4 -0.82 5.87 16.99
N LEU A 5 -0.17 6.51 16.01
CA LEU A 5 -0.70 7.75 15.41
C LEU A 5 -2.01 7.50 14.66
N ALA A 6 -2.12 6.38 13.95
CA ALA A 6 -3.37 5.96 13.33
C ALA A 6 -4.47 5.73 14.38
N ALA A 7 -4.18 5.04 15.48
CA ALA A 7 -5.15 4.84 16.56
C ALA A 7 -5.57 6.17 17.21
N LEU A 8 -4.63 7.10 17.42
CA LEU A 8 -4.90 8.42 17.99
C LEU A 8 -5.89 9.25 17.14
N ILE A 9 -5.91 9.05 15.82
CA ILE A 9 -6.83 9.73 14.91
C ILE A 9 -8.13 8.93 14.73
N LEU A 10 -8.01 7.61 14.54
CA LEU A 10 -9.14 6.75 14.17
C LEU A 10 -10.11 6.52 15.34
N VAL A 11 -9.60 6.43 16.57
CA VAL A 11 -10.42 6.23 17.77
C VAL A 11 -11.35 7.42 18.02
N PRO A 12 -10.88 8.68 18.13
CA PRO A 12 -11.79 9.81 18.32
C PRO A 12 -12.73 10.02 17.12
N LEU A 13 -12.25 9.78 15.89
CA LEU A 13 -13.12 9.82 14.72
C LEU A 13 -14.25 8.79 14.82
N ALA A 14 -13.95 7.56 15.24
CA ALA A 14 -14.96 6.51 15.45
C ALA A 14 -15.96 6.91 16.55
N ILE A 15 -15.49 7.51 17.65
CA ILE A 15 -16.37 8.01 18.73
C ILE A 15 -17.35 9.06 18.18
N ILE A 16 -16.87 10.03 17.39
CA ILE A 16 -17.72 11.07 16.79
C ILE A 16 -18.77 10.45 15.86
N VAL A 17 -18.37 9.52 15.00
CA VAL A 17 -19.28 8.82 14.09
C VAL A 17 -20.37 8.06 14.84
N VAL A 18 -20.00 7.34 15.91
CA VAL A 18 -20.95 6.59 16.75
C VAL A 18 -21.88 7.56 17.48
N ALA A 19 -21.35 8.62 18.09
CA ALA A 19 -22.15 9.61 18.80
C ALA A 19 -23.17 10.31 17.88
N LEU A 20 -22.75 10.75 16.69
CA LEU A 20 -23.65 11.30 15.67
C LEU A 20 -24.69 10.29 15.22
N SER A 21 -24.32 9.02 15.05
CA SER A 21 -25.23 7.94 14.66
C SER A 21 -26.31 7.67 15.71
N VAL A 22 -25.92 7.62 17.00
CA VAL A 22 -26.85 7.33 18.10
C VAL A 22 -27.76 8.52 18.37
N ALA A 23 -27.23 9.75 18.35
CA ALA A 23 -28.01 10.97 18.54
C ALA A 23 -29.04 11.16 17.41
N ASN A 24 -28.67 10.79 16.17
CA ASN A 24 -29.49 10.93 14.98
C ASN A 24 -30.00 9.57 14.47
N ARG A 25 -30.58 8.78 15.38
CA ARG A 25 -31.24 7.51 15.06
C ARG A 25 -32.53 7.67 14.25
N HIS A 26 -33.11 8.88 14.28
CA HIS A 26 -34.28 9.25 13.50
C HIS A 26 -33.88 9.64 12.08
N ALA A 27 -34.84 9.64 11.15
CA ALA A 27 -34.58 10.11 9.79
C ALA A 27 -34.30 11.62 9.84
N VAL A 28 -33.14 12.01 9.32
CA VAL A 28 -32.75 13.42 9.15
C VAL A 28 -32.78 13.72 7.66
N VAL A 29 -33.31 14.89 7.30
CA VAL A 29 -33.31 15.35 5.90
C VAL A 29 -31.89 15.76 5.55
N LEU A 30 -31.23 14.97 4.72
CA LEU A 30 -29.93 15.29 4.17
C LEU A 30 -30.11 16.02 2.85
N SER A 31 -29.70 17.29 2.80
CA SER A 31 -29.56 18.05 1.56
C SER A 31 -28.22 17.72 0.91
N LEU A 32 -28.24 17.33 -0.37
CA LEU A 32 -27.03 17.15 -1.18
C LEU A 32 -26.71 18.39 -2.04
N ASP A 33 -27.41 19.50 -1.81
CA ASP A 33 -27.19 20.78 -2.48
C ASP A 33 -26.43 21.74 -1.53
N PRO A 34 -25.16 22.06 -1.81
CA PRO A 34 -24.38 22.97 -0.99
C PRO A 34 -24.65 24.46 -1.26
N PHE A 35 -25.50 24.81 -2.24
CA PHE A 35 -25.72 26.19 -2.67
C PHE A 35 -27.14 26.71 -2.37
N ASN A 36 -28.16 25.84 -2.34
CA ASN A 36 -29.54 26.23 -2.03
C ASN A 36 -30.10 25.44 -0.83
N GLY A 37 -30.15 26.09 0.33
CA GLY A 37 -30.70 25.50 1.57
C GLY A 37 -32.23 25.48 1.65
N GLU A 38 -32.93 26.42 0.97
CA GLU A 38 -34.39 26.55 1.10
C GLU A 38 -35.18 25.60 0.18
N ALA A 39 -34.65 25.30 -1.01
CA ALA A 39 -35.26 24.37 -1.96
C ALA A 39 -34.19 23.48 -2.61
N PRO A 40 -33.66 22.48 -1.87
CA PRO A 40 -32.67 21.57 -2.42
C PRO A 40 -33.24 20.78 -3.58
N ALA A 41 -32.54 20.71 -4.71
CA ALA A 41 -32.95 19.88 -5.84
C ALA A 41 -32.95 18.37 -5.48
N VAL A 42 -32.08 17.98 -4.53
CA VAL A 42 -31.95 16.61 -4.03
C VAL A 42 -31.87 16.61 -2.51
N ALA A 43 -32.96 16.24 -1.86
CA ALA A 43 -33.04 16.00 -0.42
C ALA A 43 -33.55 14.59 -0.15
N VAL A 44 -32.87 13.87 0.75
CA VAL A 44 -33.25 12.49 1.12
C VAL A 44 -33.38 12.41 2.64
N ALA A 45 -34.54 11.95 3.11
CA ALA A 45 -34.74 11.63 4.52
C ALA A 45 -34.15 10.25 4.80
N VAL A 46 -33.01 10.22 5.50
CA VAL A 46 -32.32 8.98 5.84
C VAL A 46 -31.70 9.10 7.23
N PRO A 47 -31.66 8.03 8.04
CA PRO A 47 -30.90 8.07 9.28
C PRO A 47 -29.41 8.31 9.02
N LEU A 48 -28.76 9.18 9.80
CA LEU A 48 -27.36 9.57 9.56
C LEU A 48 -26.38 8.40 9.65
N PHE A 49 -26.70 7.36 10.43
CA PHE A 49 -25.83 6.19 10.51
C PHE A 49 -25.63 5.53 9.14
N VAL A 50 -26.67 5.47 8.30
CA VAL A 50 -26.59 4.86 6.96
C VAL A 50 -25.58 5.62 6.10
N VAL A 51 -25.67 6.95 6.12
CA VAL A 51 -24.81 7.84 5.34
C VAL A 51 -23.36 7.74 5.82
N LEU A 52 -23.15 7.76 7.14
CA LEU A 52 -21.81 7.65 7.74
C LEU A 52 -21.16 6.30 7.44
N PHE A 53 -21.90 5.20 7.57
CA PHE A 53 -21.36 3.87 7.23
C PHE A 53 -21.08 3.72 5.73
N ALA A 54 -21.95 4.25 4.86
CA ALA A 54 -21.70 4.26 3.43
C ALA A 54 -20.45 5.05 3.06
N ALA A 55 -20.29 6.27 3.62
CA ALA A 55 -19.11 7.09 3.43
C ALA A 55 -17.83 6.40 3.93
N LEU A 56 -17.90 5.77 5.11
CA LEU A 56 -16.79 4.99 5.67
C LEU A 56 -16.42 3.81 4.77
N ALA A 57 -17.41 3.05 4.30
CA ALA A 57 -17.21 1.92 3.40
C ALA A 57 -16.54 2.36 2.09
N ILE A 58 -17.02 3.45 1.48
CA ILE A 58 -16.41 4.04 0.29
C ILE A 58 -14.96 4.45 0.58
N GLY A 59 -14.70 5.12 1.71
CA GLY A 59 -13.35 5.50 2.12
C GLY A 59 -12.40 4.31 2.27
N VAL A 60 -12.87 3.23 2.90
CA VAL A 60 -12.09 1.98 3.06
C VAL A 60 -11.82 1.32 1.71
N LEU A 61 -12.81 1.27 0.81
CA LEU A 61 -12.64 0.71 -0.54
C LEU A 61 -11.61 1.51 -1.34
N LEU A 62 -11.74 2.84 -1.37
CA LEU A 62 -10.80 3.71 -2.07
C LEU A 62 -9.38 3.62 -1.48
N GLY A 63 -9.26 3.62 -0.15
CA GLY A 63 -7.98 3.42 0.53
C GLY A 63 -7.36 2.06 0.23
N GLY A 64 -8.16 1.00 0.26
CA GLY A 64 -7.73 -0.36 -0.07
C GLY A 64 -7.25 -0.49 -1.51
N ILE A 65 -7.99 0.07 -2.47
CA ILE A 65 -7.61 0.13 -3.89
C ILE A 65 -6.30 0.93 -4.05
N GLY A 66 -6.18 2.09 -3.40
CA GLY A 66 -4.96 2.90 -3.43
C GLY A 66 -3.73 2.14 -2.94
N VAL A 67 -3.84 1.44 -1.81
CA VAL A 67 -2.76 0.59 -1.27
C VAL A 67 -2.45 -0.57 -2.22
N TRP A 68 -3.47 -1.22 -2.77
CA TRP A 68 -3.31 -2.35 -3.68
C TRP A 68 -2.57 -1.96 -4.98
N LEU A 69 -2.94 -0.81 -5.57
CA LEU A 69 -2.26 -0.26 -6.75
C LEU A 69 -0.81 0.14 -6.43
N GLY A 70 -0.57 0.75 -5.26
CA GLY A 70 0.79 1.09 -4.80
C GLY A 70 1.68 -0.13 -4.59
N GLN A 71 1.13 -1.21 -4.03
CA GLN A 71 1.83 -2.48 -3.81
C GLN A 71 2.07 -3.28 -5.12
N GLY A 72 1.30 -3.03 -6.17
CA GLY A 72 1.41 -3.72 -7.47
C GLY A 72 2.77 -3.55 -8.16
N ARG A 73 3.41 -2.38 -8.05
CA ARG A 73 4.75 -2.13 -8.62
C ARG A 73 5.84 -2.94 -7.91
N TRP A 74 5.70 -3.15 -6.60
CA TRP A 74 6.68 -3.90 -5.80
C TRP A 74 6.73 -5.38 -6.20
N ARG A 75 5.60 -5.94 -6.61
CA ARG A 75 5.53 -7.33 -7.12
C ARG A 75 6.31 -7.53 -8.41
N ARG A 76 6.45 -6.50 -9.25
CA ARG A 76 7.27 -6.54 -10.48
C ARG A 76 8.75 -6.34 -10.17
N GLN A 77 9.08 -5.38 -9.30
CA GLN A 77 10.47 -5.13 -8.89
C GLN A 77 11.09 -6.33 -8.16
N ALA A 78 10.35 -7.01 -7.29
CA ALA A 78 10.83 -8.20 -6.60
C ALA A 78 11.20 -9.35 -7.57
N ARG A 79 10.49 -9.47 -8.71
CA ARG A 79 10.81 -10.46 -9.75
C ARG A 79 12.03 -10.06 -10.56
N ALA A 80 12.18 -8.76 -10.88
CA ALA A 80 13.34 -8.23 -11.60
C ALA A 80 14.63 -8.40 -10.78
N LEU A 81 14.62 -7.98 -9.50
CA LEU A 81 15.75 -8.16 -8.58
C LEU A 81 16.16 -9.63 -8.42
N LYS A 82 15.19 -10.55 -8.37
CA LYS A 82 15.49 -12.00 -8.29
C LYS A 82 16.26 -12.49 -9.51
N ARG A 83 15.92 -12.00 -10.71
CA ARG A 83 16.61 -12.38 -11.96
C ARG A 83 18.03 -11.84 -11.96
N GLU A 84 18.23 -10.55 -11.65
CA GLU A 84 19.57 -9.95 -11.56
C GLU A 84 20.44 -10.66 -10.54
N ALA A 85 19.92 -10.98 -9.35
CA ALA A 85 20.65 -11.72 -8.33
C ALA A 85 21.09 -13.12 -8.80
N THR A 86 20.27 -13.81 -9.61
CA THR A 86 20.65 -15.10 -10.19
C THR A 86 21.74 -14.97 -11.23
N THR A 87 21.71 -13.92 -12.07
CA THR A 87 22.74 -13.69 -13.09
C THR A 87 24.08 -13.37 -12.43
N VAL A 88 24.10 -12.43 -11.47
CA VAL A 88 25.31 -12.04 -10.74
C VAL A 88 25.90 -13.21 -9.94
N ARG A 89 25.06 -14.11 -9.39
CA ARG A 89 25.54 -15.33 -8.74
C ARG A 89 26.23 -16.28 -9.72
N ARG A 90 25.64 -16.50 -10.89
CA ARG A 90 26.21 -17.37 -11.94
C ARG A 90 27.55 -16.85 -12.44
N GLU A 91 27.65 -15.54 -12.66
CA GLU A 91 28.90 -14.90 -13.07
C GLU A 91 29.97 -15.07 -11.99
N ASN A 92 29.63 -14.84 -10.73
CA ASN A 92 30.57 -15.07 -9.62
C ASN A 92 31.02 -16.53 -9.50
N GLU A 93 30.12 -17.49 -9.68
CA GLU A 93 30.47 -18.91 -9.70
C GLU A 93 31.39 -19.26 -10.88
N ALA A 94 31.14 -18.71 -12.07
CA ALA A 94 32.00 -18.87 -13.23
C ALA A 94 33.39 -18.26 -13.01
N PHE A 95 33.47 -17.04 -12.44
CA PHE A 95 34.75 -16.41 -12.10
C PHE A 95 35.52 -17.20 -11.04
N LYS A 96 34.84 -17.73 -10.02
CA LYS A 96 35.46 -18.60 -9.01
C LYS A 96 35.97 -19.89 -9.63
N ALA A 97 35.19 -20.55 -10.48
CA ALA A 97 35.60 -21.77 -11.18
C ALA A 97 36.81 -21.55 -12.11
N ALA A 98 36.88 -20.40 -12.79
CA ALA A 98 38.03 -20.02 -13.61
C ALA A 98 39.31 -19.74 -12.79
N ARG A 99 39.17 -19.16 -11.59
CA ARG A 99 40.31 -18.96 -10.66
C ARG A 99 40.78 -20.26 -10.01
N THR A 100 39.86 -21.18 -9.72
CA THR A 100 40.19 -22.49 -9.13
C THR A 100 40.66 -23.50 -10.17
N SER A 101 40.50 -23.21 -11.47
CA SER A 101 41.00 -24.09 -12.53
C SER A 101 42.53 -24.18 -12.51
N PRO A 102 43.11 -25.41 -12.55
CA PRO A 102 44.54 -25.64 -12.42
C PRO A 102 45.37 -24.99 -13.54
N ALA A 103 44.77 -24.69 -14.69
CA ALA A 103 45.42 -23.97 -15.79
C ALA A 103 45.90 -22.56 -15.41
N THR A 104 45.16 -21.84 -14.55
CA THR A 104 45.55 -20.50 -14.08
C THR A 104 46.70 -20.58 -13.07
N ALA A 105 46.69 -21.60 -12.20
CA ALA A 105 47.78 -21.86 -11.26
C ALA A 105 49.10 -22.23 -11.98
N LEU A 106 49.00 -23.02 -13.06
CA LEU A 106 50.13 -23.36 -13.91
C LEU A 106 50.67 -22.15 -14.71
N ALA A 107 49.81 -21.18 -15.06
CA ALA A 107 50.20 -19.97 -15.78
C ALA A 107 50.90 -18.92 -14.89
N VAL A 108 50.50 -18.79 -13.62
CA VAL A 108 51.17 -17.92 -12.64
C VAL A 108 52.56 -18.47 -12.31
N SER A 109 52.66 -19.77 -12.01
CA SER A 109 53.95 -20.43 -11.73
C SER A 109 54.95 -20.34 -12.88
N ARG A 110 54.49 -20.26 -14.14
CA ARG A 110 55.35 -20.16 -15.33
C ARG A 110 55.88 -18.73 -15.56
N ARG A 111 55.24 -17.71 -15.00
CA ARG A 111 55.67 -16.31 -15.12
C ARG A 111 56.75 -15.91 -14.11
N ASP A 112 56.79 -16.58 -12.96
CA ASP A 112 57.78 -16.33 -11.90
C ASP A 112 59.11 -17.09 -12.13
N ALA A 113 59.18 -17.91 -13.18
CA ALA A 113 60.33 -18.77 -13.51
C ALA A 113 61.15 -18.27 -14.73
N ALA A 114 60.91 -17.04 -15.20
CA ALA A 114 61.61 -16.39 -16.31
C ALA A 114 62.23 -15.07 -15.83
#